data_AF-A0A7X7FRP2-F1
#
_entry.id   AF-A0A7X7FRP2-F1
#
_cell.length_a   1.000
_cell.length_b   1.000
_cell.length_c   1.000
_cell.angle_alpha   90.00
_cell.angle_beta   90.00
_cell.angle_gamma   90.00
#
_symmetry.space_group_name_H-M   'P 1'
#
loop_
_entity.id
_entity.type
_entity.pdbx_description
1 polymer ?
#
loop_
_entity_poly.entity_id
_entity_poly.type
_entity_poly.pdbx_seq_one_letter_code
_entity_poly.pdbx_strand_id
1 'polypeptide(L)'
;MKITESRPARDPKNRSTALFVAILGTVIGVSGAIHGVHSILKGNTPTGGMLLPSIGAFTIVQNYLLTGILAVGLGTAVVVWTIGFIDRNYGPAVFVALSVALFLVGGGIAEVAFILLTALLSTRIHHPLWSWQRAAQSPFGLALSRLWPYAITLAFSVFLIGYSIWLLVLPPGEVRQIGALHYVTWGLLGIGFLLLVLVVPCGFMRDIQQRSKRDTPN
;
A
#
# COMPACT_ATOMS: atom_id res chain seq x y z
N MET A 1 -38.13 -20.72 28.79
CA MET A 1 -37.62 -19.39 28.37
C MET A 1 -36.20 -19.58 27.84
N LYS A 2 -36.02 -19.68 26.51
CA LYS A 2 -34.69 -19.81 25.89
C LYS A 2 -34.13 -18.40 25.75
N ILE A 3 -33.09 -18.08 26.51
CA ILE A 3 -32.29 -16.87 26.30
C ILE A 3 -31.52 -17.13 25.01
N THR A 4 -31.97 -16.53 23.91
CA THR A 4 -31.17 -16.42 22.68
C THR A 4 -29.97 -15.54 23.02
N GLU A 5 -28.81 -16.17 23.22
CA GLU A 5 -27.53 -15.47 23.18
C GLU A 5 -27.42 -14.76 21.83
N SER A 6 -27.57 -13.44 21.85
CA SER A 6 -27.23 -12.61 20.70
C SER A 6 -25.74 -12.79 20.44
N ARG A 7 -25.38 -13.26 19.24
CA ARG A 7 -23.98 -13.25 18.78
C ARG A 7 -23.40 -11.87 19.09
N PRO A 8 -22.21 -11.78 19.72
CA PRO A 8 -21.57 -10.48 19.93
C PRO A 8 -21.48 -9.76 18.59
N ALA A 9 -21.96 -8.52 18.56
CA ALA A 9 -21.90 -7.68 17.36
C ALA A 9 -20.46 -7.66 16.85
N ARG A 10 -20.23 -8.14 15.63
CA ARG A 10 -18.90 -8.09 15.02
C ARG A 10 -18.48 -6.63 14.97
N ASP A 11 -17.29 -6.34 15.49
CA ASP A 11 -16.70 -5.01 15.47
C ASP A 11 -16.81 -4.41 14.05
N PRO A 12 -17.37 -3.21 13.88
CA PRO A 12 -17.78 -2.77 12.58
C PRO A 12 -16.53 -2.40 11.77
N LYS A 13 -16.27 -3.23 10.74
CA LYS A 13 -15.08 -3.16 9.85
C LYS A 13 -15.36 -2.49 8.50
N ASN A 14 -14.50 -1.54 8.12
CA ASN A 14 -14.42 -0.91 6.79
C ASN A 14 -13.69 -1.86 5.83
N ARG A 15 -14.45 -2.65 5.07
CA ARG A 15 -13.91 -3.74 4.24
C ARG A 15 -13.17 -3.23 3.01
N SER A 16 -13.68 -2.18 2.38
CA SER A 16 -13.10 -1.56 1.19
C SER A 16 -11.78 -0.88 1.56
N THR A 17 -11.75 -0.19 2.71
CA THR A 17 -10.54 0.37 3.29
C THR A 17 -9.51 -0.71 3.63
N ALA A 18 -9.92 -1.80 4.30
CA ALA A 18 -9.02 -2.92 4.62
C ALA A 18 -8.44 -3.59 3.36
N LEU A 19 -9.26 -3.78 2.32
CA LEU A 19 -8.80 -4.33 1.04
C LEU A 19 -7.80 -3.38 0.34
N PHE A 20 -8.07 -2.07 0.34
CA PHE A 20 -7.15 -1.08 -0.19
C PHE A 20 -5.79 -1.11 0.53
N VAL A 21 -5.82 -1.16 1.86
CA VAL A 21 -4.61 -1.28 2.69
C VAL A 21 -3.86 -2.59 2.40
N ALA A 22 -4.57 -3.71 2.26
CA ALA A 22 -3.98 -5.00 1.89
C ALA A 22 -3.27 -4.95 0.53
N ILE A 23 -3.89 -4.32 -0.47
CA ILE A 23 -3.31 -4.13 -1.81
C ILE A 23 -2.03 -3.31 -1.73
N LEU A 24 -2.08 -2.13 -1.09
CA LEU A 24 -0.90 -1.25 -1.01
C LEU A 24 0.21 -1.83 -0.15
N GLY A 25 -0.11 -2.41 1.01
CA GLY A 25 0.90 -3.07 1.84
C GLY A 25 1.56 -4.25 1.13
N THR A 26 0.82 -4.98 0.29
CA THR A 26 1.39 -6.01 -0.58
C THR A 26 2.37 -5.41 -1.59
N VAL A 27 2.00 -4.31 -2.26
CA VAL A 27 2.91 -3.61 -3.18
C VAL A 27 4.17 -3.13 -2.47
N ILE A 28 4.05 -2.51 -1.29
CA ILE A 28 5.19 -2.03 -0.50
C ILE A 28 6.12 -3.20 -0.16
N GLY A 29 5.58 -4.29 0.36
CA GLY A 29 6.39 -5.45 0.76
C GLY A 29 7.05 -6.16 -0.43
N VAL A 30 6.33 -6.34 -1.53
CA VAL A 30 6.88 -6.93 -2.77
C VAL A 30 7.96 -6.02 -3.36
N SER A 31 7.71 -4.71 -3.40
CA SER A 31 8.66 -3.75 -3.94
C SER A 31 9.96 -3.72 -3.14
N GLY A 32 9.88 -3.66 -1.82
CA GLY A 32 11.04 -3.75 -0.95
C GLY A 32 11.81 -5.08 -1.11
N ALA A 33 11.10 -6.19 -1.29
CA ALA A 33 11.75 -7.47 -1.56
C ALA A 33 12.48 -7.48 -2.91
N ILE A 34 11.94 -6.85 -3.96
CA ILE A 34 12.62 -6.76 -5.27
C ILE A 34 13.86 -5.85 -5.19
N HIS A 35 13.79 -4.71 -4.50
CA HIS A 35 14.99 -3.92 -4.17
C HIS A 35 16.04 -4.76 -3.43
N GLY A 36 15.57 -5.64 -2.54
CA GLY A 36 16.43 -6.59 -1.84
C GLY A 36 17.11 -7.60 -2.75
N VAL A 37 16.38 -8.19 -3.70
CA VAL A 37 16.94 -9.09 -4.72
C VAL A 37 18.00 -8.37 -5.55
N HIS A 38 17.73 -7.17 -6.04
CA HIS A 38 18.72 -6.38 -6.79
C HIS A 38 19.97 -6.04 -5.95
N SER A 39 19.82 -5.88 -4.63
CA SER A 39 20.96 -5.68 -3.73
C SER A 39 21.76 -6.98 -3.53
N ILE A 40 21.10 -8.13 -3.34
CA ILE A 40 21.76 -9.44 -3.24
C ILE A 40 22.61 -9.72 -4.47
N LEU A 41 22.11 -9.39 -5.67
CA LEU A 41 22.83 -9.61 -6.93
C LEU A 41 24.15 -8.82 -7.03
N LYS A 42 24.30 -7.73 -6.27
CA LYS A 42 25.57 -6.99 -6.17
C LYS A 42 26.59 -7.63 -5.22
N GLY A 43 26.18 -8.68 -4.51
CA GLY A 43 27.06 -9.50 -3.68
C GLY A 43 27.57 -8.80 -2.42
N ASN A 44 28.62 -9.38 -1.83
CA ASN A 44 29.24 -8.88 -0.60
C ASN A 44 30.14 -7.67 -0.88
N THR A 45 29.55 -6.58 -1.36
CA THR A 45 30.23 -5.35 -1.72
C THR A 45 29.72 -4.17 -0.89
N PRO A 46 30.59 -3.18 -0.57
CA PRO A 46 30.15 -1.96 0.10
C PRO A 46 29.17 -1.17 -0.75
N THR A 47 28.18 -0.51 -0.12
CA THR A 47 27.19 0.31 -0.83
C THR A 47 27.74 1.64 -1.33
N GLY A 48 28.84 2.12 -0.75
CA GLY A 48 29.43 3.43 -1.04
C GLY A 48 28.63 4.62 -0.51
N GLY A 49 27.53 4.38 0.21
CA GLY A 49 26.64 5.39 0.77
C GLY A 49 25.30 4.82 1.23
N MET A 50 24.46 5.68 1.81
CA MET A 50 23.12 5.30 2.27
C MET A 50 22.08 5.28 1.15
N LEU A 51 22.23 6.17 0.16
CA LEU A 51 21.38 6.17 -1.03
C LEU A 51 21.93 5.16 -2.02
N LEU A 52 21.04 4.37 -2.62
CA LEU A 52 21.38 3.38 -3.64
C LEU A 52 20.72 3.80 -4.97
N PRO A 53 21.25 4.80 -5.69
CA PRO A 53 20.60 5.35 -6.89
C PRO A 53 20.38 4.32 -7.99
N SER A 54 21.24 3.29 -8.06
CA SER A 54 21.14 2.21 -9.04
C SER A 54 20.05 1.19 -8.77
N ILE A 55 19.34 1.32 -7.66
CA ILE A 55 18.13 0.52 -7.39
C ILE A 55 17.01 1.36 -6.77
N GLY A 56 17.19 2.67 -6.64
CA GLY A 56 16.17 3.59 -6.09
C GLY A 56 15.83 3.35 -4.62
N ALA A 57 16.77 2.82 -3.84
CA ALA A 57 16.56 2.42 -2.45
C ALA A 57 17.39 3.24 -1.45
N PHE A 58 17.02 3.16 -0.18
CA PHE A 58 17.77 3.68 0.96
C PHE A 58 18.20 2.55 1.89
N THR A 59 19.40 2.63 2.45
CA THR A 59 19.87 1.70 3.48
C THR A 59 20.82 2.37 4.46
N ILE A 60 20.73 2.03 5.74
CA ILE A 60 21.77 2.34 6.73
C ILE A 60 22.85 1.26 6.78
N VAL A 61 22.58 0.07 6.22
CA VAL A 61 23.49 -1.07 6.20
C VAL A 61 24.46 -0.91 5.03
N GLN A 62 25.74 -0.70 5.33
CA GLN A 62 26.77 -0.38 4.31
C GLN A 62 27.31 -1.62 3.57
N ASN A 63 26.43 -2.58 3.26
CA ASN A 63 26.75 -3.81 2.54
C ASN A 63 25.55 -4.25 1.70
N TYR A 64 25.76 -4.47 0.40
CA TYR A 64 24.69 -4.80 -0.54
C TYR A 64 24.03 -6.16 -0.24
N LEU A 65 24.81 -7.20 0.04
CA LEU A 65 24.28 -8.53 0.36
C LEU A 65 23.40 -8.51 1.61
N LEU A 66 23.89 -7.91 2.70
CA LEU A 66 23.13 -7.81 3.96
C LEU A 66 21.89 -6.93 3.81
N THR A 67 22.02 -5.76 3.17
CA THR A 67 20.87 -4.91 2.80
C THR A 67 19.81 -5.72 2.08
N GLY A 68 20.23 -6.51 1.09
CA GLY A 68 19.29 -7.26 0.29
C GLY A 68 18.58 -8.39 1.03
N ILE A 69 19.29 -9.15 1.86
CA ILE A 69 18.69 -10.20 2.70
C ILE A 69 17.66 -9.60 3.67
N LEU A 70 18.01 -8.49 4.32
CA LEU A 70 17.12 -7.79 5.26
C LEU A 70 15.87 -7.25 4.54
N ALA A 71 16.04 -6.62 3.38
CA ALA A 71 14.94 -6.07 2.59
C ALA A 71 13.98 -7.17 2.09
N VAL A 72 14.50 -8.33 1.65
CA VAL A 72 13.65 -9.48 1.28
C VAL A 72 12.86 -10.00 2.49
N GLY A 73 13.53 -10.18 3.63
CA GLY A 73 12.90 -10.66 4.85
C GLY A 73 11.80 -9.73 5.36
N LEU A 74 12.10 -8.44 5.47
CA LEU A 74 11.14 -7.43 5.92
C LEU A 74 10.04 -7.16 4.89
N GLY A 75 10.35 -7.15 3.60
CA GLY A 75 9.34 -7.05 2.54
C GLY A 75 8.33 -8.18 2.62
N THR A 76 8.81 -9.43 2.79
CA THR A 76 7.95 -10.60 2.99
C THR A 76 7.13 -10.47 4.28
N ALA A 77 7.73 -10.02 5.37
CA ALA A 77 7.03 -9.78 6.62
C ALA A 77 5.91 -8.73 6.47
N VAL A 78 6.15 -7.65 5.73
CA VAL A 78 5.12 -6.63 5.41
C VAL A 78 3.96 -7.24 4.64
N VAL A 79 4.22 -8.08 3.62
CA VAL A 79 3.16 -8.77 2.85
C VAL A 79 2.31 -9.64 3.78
N VAL A 80 2.96 -10.55 4.53
CA VAL A 80 2.28 -11.47 5.45
C VAL A 80 1.47 -10.71 6.49
N TRP A 81 2.07 -9.65 7.06
CA TRP A 81 1.42 -8.82 8.07
C TRP A 81 0.19 -8.12 7.53
N THR A 82 0.31 -7.51 6.35
CA THR A 82 -0.78 -6.71 5.78
C THR A 82 -1.96 -7.60 5.39
N ILE A 83 -1.72 -8.81 4.89
CA ILE A 83 -2.78 -9.75 4.50
C ILE A 83 -3.45 -10.39 5.72
N GLY A 84 -2.66 -10.85 6.71
CA GLY A 84 -3.16 -11.68 7.80
C GLY A 84 -3.53 -10.92 9.09
N PHE A 85 -2.88 -9.78 9.35
CA PHE A 85 -2.83 -9.20 10.69
C PHE A 85 -3.11 -7.69 10.75
N ILE A 86 -3.35 -7.03 9.62
CA ILE A 86 -3.57 -5.58 9.58
C ILE A 86 -4.80 -5.12 10.37
N ASP A 87 -5.82 -5.98 10.46
CA ASP A 87 -7.05 -5.68 11.18
C ASP A 87 -6.96 -5.96 12.70
N ARG A 88 -5.81 -6.37 13.22
CA ARG A 88 -5.63 -6.64 14.67
C ARG A 88 -5.49 -5.32 15.44
N ASN A 89 -5.64 -5.37 16.77
CA ASN A 89 -5.57 -4.18 17.65
C ASN A 89 -4.32 -3.31 17.44
N TYR A 90 -3.16 -3.94 17.21
CA TYR A 90 -1.90 -3.24 16.91
C TYR A 90 -1.48 -3.37 15.44
N GLY A 91 -2.38 -3.83 14.56
CA GLY A 91 -2.12 -4.11 13.14
C GLY A 91 -1.48 -2.92 12.41
N PRO A 92 -2.09 -1.71 12.46
CA PRO A 92 -1.51 -0.49 11.89
C PRO A 92 -0.12 -0.14 12.43
N ALA A 93 0.09 -0.24 13.74
CA ALA A 93 1.35 0.13 14.37
C ALA A 93 2.49 -0.81 13.95
N VAL A 94 2.23 -2.12 13.92
CA VAL A 94 3.22 -3.11 13.46
C VAL A 94 3.50 -2.94 11.97
N PHE A 95 2.49 -2.65 11.15
CA PHE A 95 2.69 -2.34 9.72
C PHE A 95 3.65 -1.16 9.54
N VAL A 96 3.44 -0.07 10.30
CA VAL A 96 4.34 1.10 10.26
C VAL A 96 5.75 0.72 10.70
N ALA A 97 5.90 -0.02 11.81
CA ALA A 97 7.21 -0.43 12.30
C ALA A 97 7.96 -1.29 11.26
N LEU A 98 7.29 -2.26 10.64
CA LEU A 98 7.87 -3.09 9.58
C LEU A 98 8.22 -2.27 8.34
N SER A 99 7.37 -1.32 7.95
CA SER A 99 7.60 -0.47 6.77
C SER A 99 8.76 0.51 6.97
N VAL A 100 8.89 1.08 8.18
CA VAL A 100 10.04 1.92 8.55
C VAL A 100 11.31 1.09 8.57
N ALA A 101 11.28 -0.10 9.18
CA ALA A 101 12.42 -1.00 9.18
C ALA A 101 12.84 -1.38 7.75
N LEU A 102 11.87 -1.72 6.89
CA LEU A 102 12.09 -2.01 5.47
C LEU A 102 12.75 -0.82 4.76
N PHE A 103 12.21 0.39 4.91
CA PHE A 103 12.79 1.60 4.33
C PHE A 103 14.23 1.82 4.78
N LEU A 104 14.55 1.61 6.05
CA LEU A 104 15.90 1.82 6.60
C LEU A 104 16.94 0.82 6.08
N VAL A 105 16.56 -0.34 5.54
CA VAL A 105 17.49 -1.43 5.20
C VAL A 105 17.39 -1.91 3.76
N GLY A 106 16.81 -1.11 2.86
CA GLY A 106 16.77 -1.42 1.43
C GLY A 106 15.44 -1.14 0.74
N GLY A 107 14.46 -0.54 1.42
CA GLY A 107 13.20 -0.12 0.81
C GLY A 107 13.37 1.05 -0.17
N GLY A 108 12.42 1.17 -1.08
CA GLY A 108 12.40 2.18 -2.13
C GLY A 108 12.11 3.58 -1.60
N ILE A 109 12.74 4.61 -2.17
CA ILE A 109 12.49 6.00 -1.75
C ILE A 109 11.06 6.43 -2.08
N ALA A 110 10.56 6.04 -3.25
CA ALA A 110 9.19 6.32 -3.67
C ALA A 110 8.14 5.61 -2.78
N GLU A 111 8.51 4.52 -2.10
CA GLU A 111 7.60 3.76 -1.23
C GLU A 111 7.13 4.59 -0.03
N VAL A 112 7.88 5.61 0.40
CA VAL A 112 7.52 6.48 1.54
C VAL A 112 6.11 7.05 1.38
N ALA A 113 5.75 7.51 0.18
CA ALA A 113 4.40 8.04 -0.08
C ALA A 113 3.30 6.97 0.09
N PHE A 114 3.58 5.75 -0.38
CA PHE A 114 2.67 4.61 -0.22
C PHE A 114 2.58 4.15 1.23
N ILE A 115 3.69 4.12 1.95
CA ILE A 115 3.74 3.78 3.38
C ILE A 115 2.88 4.76 4.17
N LEU A 116 3.05 6.07 3.96
CA LEU A 116 2.27 7.10 4.66
C LEU A 116 0.78 6.98 4.37
N LEU A 117 0.39 6.80 3.10
CA LEU A 117 -1.00 6.61 2.71
C LEU A 117 -1.59 5.34 3.35
N THR A 118 -0.89 4.22 3.25
CA THR A 118 -1.32 2.91 3.78
C THR A 118 -1.42 2.94 5.30
N ALA A 119 -0.44 3.56 5.97
CA ALA A 119 -0.44 3.75 7.42
C ALA A 119 -1.65 4.55 7.87
N LEU A 120 -1.89 5.71 7.24
CA LEU A 120 -3.05 6.55 7.56
C LEU A 120 -4.37 5.78 7.40
N LEU A 121 -4.53 5.07 6.29
CA LEU A 121 -5.75 4.31 6.00
C LEU A 121 -5.93 3.09 6.92
N SER A 122 -4.83 2.44 7.32
CA SER A 122 -4.90 1.29 8.23
C SER A 122 -5.52 1.67 9.59
N THR A 123 -5.28 2.88 10.08
CA THR A 123 -5.94 3.41 11.30
C THR A 123 -7.44 3.58 11.16
N ARG A 124 -7.98 3.60 9.92
CA ARG A 124 -9.40 3.81 9.65
C ARG A 124 -10.19 2.52 9.47
N ILE A 125 -9.57 1.35 9.58
CA ILE A 125 -10.24 0.06 9.31
C ILE A 125 -11.42 -0.20 10.27
N HIS A 126 -11.23 -0.01 11.57
CA HIS A 126 -12.29 -0.23 12.57
C HIS A 126 -12.93 1.05 13.09
N HIS A 127 -12.41 2.21 12.67
CA HIS A 127 -12.97 3.48 13.10
C HIS A 127 -14.22 3.88 12.30
N PRO A 128 -15.21 4.48 12.96
CA PRO A 128 -16.37 5.02 12.28
C PRO A 128 -16.00 6.26 11.45
N LEU A 129 -16.66 6.40 10.30
CA LEU A 129 -16.39 7.45 9.30
C LEU A 129 -17.43 8.58 9.39
N TRP A 130 -17.69 9.11 10.59
CA TRP A 130 -18.77 10.07 10.85
C TRP A 130 -18.73 11.31 9.95
N SER A 131 -17.54 11.87 9.74
CA SER A 131 -17.34 13.07 8.89
C SER A 131 -17.78 12.86 7.44
N TRP A 132 -17.85 11.60 6.97
CA TRP A 132 -18.23 11.25 5.60
C TRP A 132 -19.69 10.80 5.47
N GLN A 133 -20.44 10.67 6.58
CA GLN A 133 -21.81 10.15 6.56
C GLN A 133 -22.76 11.00 5.71
N ARG A 134 -22.71 12.33 5.84
CA ARG A 134 -23.56 13.23 5.04
C ARG A 134 -23.28 13.11 3.54
N ALA A 135 -21.99 13.11 3.18
CA ALA A 135 -21.57 12.97 1.79
C ALA A 135 -21.99 11.60 1.22
N ALA A 136 -21.90 10.54 2.01
CA ALA A 136 -22.27 9.18 1.61
C ALA A 136 -23.76 9.01 1.28
N GLN A 137 -24.63 9.78 1.93
CA GLN A 137 -26.08 9.73 1.69
C GLN A 137 -26.52 10.54 0.46
N SER A 138 -25.65 11.40 -0.09
CA SER A 138 -25.96 12.15 -1.30
C SER A 138 -26.01 11.25 -2.56
N PRO A 139 -26.73 11.66 -3.64
CA PRO A 139 -26.70 10.95 -4.92
C PRO A 139 -25.27 10.76 -5.47
N PHE A 140 -24.41 11.76 -5.25
CA PHE A 140 -23.01 11.71 -5.64
C PHE A 140 -22.23 10.67 -4.83
N GLY A 141 -22.40 10.61 -3.50
CA GLY A 141 -21.79 9.60 -2.65
C GLY A 141 -22.21 8.17 -3.01
N LEU A 142 -23.49 7.99 -3.37
CA LEU A 142 -23.99 6.72 -3.89
C LEU A 142 -23.31 6.31 -5.20
N ALA A 143 -23.16 7.25 -6.14
CA ALA A 143 -22.44 7.00 -7.38
C ALA A 143 -20.98 6.59 -7.13
N LEU A 144 -20.25 7.34 -6.27
CA LEU A 144 -18.87 7.02 -5.90
C LEU A 144 -18.73 5.63 -5.24
N SER A 145 -19.68 5.24 -4.39
CA SER A 145 -19.67 3.93 -3.74
C SER A 145 -19.74 2.76 -4.73
N ARG A 146 -20.49 2.96 -5.84
CA ARG A 146 -20.64 1.99 -6.94
C ARG A 146 -19.45 1.99 -7.87
N LEU A 147 -18.82 3.16 -8.06
CA LEU A 147 -17.64 3.33 -8.91
C LEU A 147 -16.37 2.76 -8.30
N TRP A 148 -16.27 2.71 -6.96
CA TRP A 148 -15.07 2.26 -6.24
C TRP A 148 -14.34 1.02 -6.81
N PRO A 149 -14.99 -0.15 -7.07
CA PRO A 149 -14.27 -1.32 -7.57
C PRO A 149 -13.63 -1.07 -8.96
N TYR A 150 -14.25 -0.25 -9.80
CA TYR A 150 -13.69 0.12 -11.09
C TYR A 150 -12.55 1.14 -10.92
N ALA A 151 -12.76 2.13 -10.05
CA ALA A 151 -11.77 3.18 -9.78
C ALA A 151 -10.48 2.60 -9.19
N ILE A 152 -10.58 1.70 -8.20
CA ILE A 152 -9.39 1.05 -7.61
C ILE A 152 -8.69 0.16 -8.62
N THR A 153 -9.43 -0.58 -9.44
CA THR A 153 -8.85 -1.45 -10.48
C THR A 153 -8.09 -0.62 -11.50
N LEU A 154 -8.69 0.47 -12.01
CA LEU A 154 -8.03 1.38 -12.95
C LEU A 154 -6.79 2.03 -12.34
N ALA A 155 -6.91 2.61 -11.15
CA ALA A 155 -5.81 3.28 -10.47
C ALA A 155 -4.61 2.33 -10.26
N PHE A 156 -4.91 1.12 -9.77
CA PHE A 156 -3.90 0.10 -9.53
C PHE A 156 -3.28 -0.41 -10.83
N SER A 157 -4.06 -0.56 -11.90
CA SER A 157 -3.57 -1.00 -13.21
C SER A 157 -2.60 0.03 -13.81
N VAL A 158 -2.97 1.32 -13.79
CA VAL A 158 -2.10 2.41 -14.26
C VAL A 158 -0.79 2.45 -13.47
N PHE A 159 -0.89 2.33 -12.14
CA PHE A 159 0.28 2.27 -11.27
C PHE A 159 1.16 1.05 -11.60
N LEU A 160 0.59 -0.15 -11.72
CA LEU A 160 1.34 -1.38 -11.99
C LEU A 160 2.01 -1.36 -13.36
N ILE A 161 1.42 -0.72 -14.38
CA ILE A 161 2.07 -0.56 -15.68
C ILE A 161 3.33 0.30 -15.52
N GLY A 162 3.22 1.46 -14.87
CA GLY A 162 4.38 2.32 -14.59
C GLY A 162 5.43 1.59 -13.76
N TYR A 163 5.01 0.87 -12.72
CA TYR A 163 5.88 0.09 -11.85
C TYR A 163 6.59 -1.03 -12.60
N SER A 164 5.91 -1.72 -13.52
CA SER A 164 6.50 -2.80 -14.32
C SER A 164 7.54 -2.27 -15.32
N ILE A 165 7.30 -1.11 -15.94
CA ILE A 165 8.28 -0.45 -16.81
C ILE A 165 9.52 -0.07 -15.99
N TRP A 166 9.31 0.53 -14.81
CA TRP A 166 10.39 0.85 -13.89
C TRP A 166 11.19 -0.39 -13.47
N LEU A 167 10.51 -1.50 -13.19
CA LEU A 167 11.14 -2.73 -12.71
C LEU A 167 11.94 -3.46 -13.80
N LEU A 168 11.34 -3.64 -14.98
CA LEU A 168 11.83 -4.57 -16.01
C LEU A 168 12.65 -3.87 -17.09
N VAL A 169 12.34 -2.61 -17.39
CA VAL A 169 12.90 -1.88 -18.53
C VAL A 169 13.89 -0.82 -18.08
N LEU A 170 13.66 -0.19 -16.92
CA LEU A 170 14.47 0.93 -16.42
C LEU A 170 14.91 0.71 -14.95
N PRO A 171 15.73 -0.32 -14.64
CA PRO A 171 16.36 -0.38 -13.33
C PRO A 171 17.02 0.98 -13.03
N PRO A 172 16.79 1.57 -11.85
CA PRO A 172 17.38 2.86 -11.53
C PRO A 172 18.89 2.86 -11.79
N GLY A 173 19.46 3.97 -12.26
CA GLY A 173 20.91 4.15 -12.40
C GLY A 173 21.65 3.46 -13.56
N GLU A 174 20.98 2.67 -14.41
CA GLU A 174 21.60 2.14 -15.64
C GLU A 174 21.27 2.99 -16.89
N VAL A 175 20.22 3.82 -16.82
CA VAL A 175 19.71 4.53 -18.01
C VAL A 175 20.42 5.86 -18.19
N ARG A 176 21.54 5.83 -18.92
CA ARG A 176 22.27 7.02 -19.41
C ARG A 176 21.55 7.76 -20.56
N GLN A 177 20.37 7.32 -21.00
CA GLN A 177 19.55 8.03 -21.98
C GLN A 177 18.27 8.56 -21.33
N ILE A 178 18.32 9.83 -20.94
CA ILE A 178 17.18 10.63 -20.50
C ILE A 178 16.22 10.78 -21.69
N GLY A 179 15.30 9.84 -21.86
CA GLY A 179 14.36 9.79 -22.99
C GLY A 179 12.89 9.75 -22.56
N ALA A 180 11.99 9.64 -23.55
CA ALA A 180 10.54 9.62 -23.36
C ALA A 180 10.06 8.54 -22.37
N LEU A 181 10.72 7.38 -22.34
CA LEU A 181 10.38 6.24 -21.45
C LEU A 181 10.46 6.59 -19.96
N HIS A 182 11.43 7.43 -19.56
CA HIS A 182 11.55 7.87 -18.17
C HIS A 182 10.36 8.75 -17.77
N TYR A 183 9.99 9.73 -18.61
CA TYR A 183 8.84 10.59 -18.39
C TYR A 183 7.52 9.81 -18.38
N VAL A 184 7.34 8.85 -19.29
CA VAL A 184 6.18 7.97 -19.30
C VAL A 184 6.09 7.16 -18.01
N THR A 185 7.21 6.60 -17.55
CA THR A 185 7.26 5.81 -16.30
C THR A 185 6.87 6.65 -15.09
N TRP A 186 7.51 7.80 -14.89
CA TRP A 186 7.17 8.70 -13.77
C TRP A 186 5.77 9.30 -13.90
N GLY A 187 5.32 9.58 -15.11
CA GLY A 187 3.96 10.04 -15.39
C GLY A 187 2.93 8.99 -14.97
N LEU A 188 3.11 7.72 -15.37
CA LEU A 188 2.22 6.63 -14.99
C LEU A 188 2.24 6.36 -13.49
N LEU A 189 3.42 6.36 -12.86
CA LEU A 189 3.55 6.20 -11.41
C LEU A 189 2.87 7.33 -10.65
N GLY A 190 3.12 8.59 -11.05
CA GLY A 190 2.53 9.77 -10.44
C GLY A 190 1.00 9.82 -10.62
N ILE A 191 0.51 9.62 -11.84
CA ILE A 191 -0.94 9.57 -12.13
C ILE A 191 -1.58 8.41 -11.38
N GLY A 192 -0.97 7.22 -11.39
CA GLY A 192 -1.45 6.06 -10.65
C GLY A 192 -1.57 6.33 -9.15
N PHE A 193 -0.56 6.95 -8.55
CA PHE A 193 -0.59 7.35 -7.14
C PHE A 193 -1.70 8.37 -6.85
N LEU A 194 -1.84 9.41 -7.68
CA LEU A 194 -2.91 10.41 -7.54
C LEU A 194 -4.30 9.76 -7.64
N LEU A 195 -4.49 8.85 -8.59
CA LEU A 195 -5.73 8.09 -8.71
C LEU A 195 -5.99 7.24 -7.46
N LEU A 196 -4.96 6.58 -6.90
CA LEU A 196 -5.08 5.82 -5.67
C LEU A 196 -5.52 6.70 -4.48
N VAL A 197 -5.00 7.93 -4.37
CA VAL A 197 -5.46 8.89 -3.36
C VAL A 197 -6.93 9.28 -3.59
N LEU A 198 -7.33 9.52 -4.83
CA LEU A 198 -8.72 9.86 -5.19
C LEU A 198 -9.71 8.69 -4.98
N VAL A 199 -9.23 7.45 -4.98
CA VAL A 199 -10.04 6.25 -4.69
C VAL A 199 -10.42 6.17 -3.20
N VAL A 200 -9.68 6.81 -2.30
CA VAL A 200 -9.93 6.75 -0.84
C VAL A 200 -11.34 7.22 -0.47
N PRO A 201 -11.81 8.43 -0.87
CA PRO A 201 -13.19 8.84 -0.62
C PRO A 201 -14.21 7.84 -1.16
N CYS A 202 -13.99 7.28 -2.35
CA CYS A 202 -14.89 6.27 -2.93
C CYS A 202 -15.00 5.02 -2.03
N GLY A 203 -13.88 4.61 -1.44
CA GLY A 203 -13.82 3.48 -0.50
C GLY A 203 -14.59 3.76 0.78
N PHE A 204 -14.43 4.96 1.34
CA PHE A 204 -15.19 5.40 2.51
C PHE A 204 -16.69 5.44 2.25
N MET A 205 -17.12 5.98 1.10
CA MET A 205 -18.54 5.98 0.69
C MET A 205 -19.08 4.54 0.63
N ARG A 206 -18.32 3.63 0.00
CA ARG A 206 -18.69 2.22 -0.10
C ARG A 206 -18.78 1.54 1.27
N ASP A 207 -17.85 1.80 2.16
CA ASP A 207 -17.85 1.22 3.51
C ASP A 207 -19.04 1.69 4.35
N ILE A 208 -19.40 2.97 4.30
CA ILE A 208 -20.59 3.51 4.99
C ILE A 208 -21.86 2.86 4.46
N GLN A 209 -22.01 2.77 3.13
CA GLN A 209 -23.18 2.17 2.49
C GLN A 209 -23.32 0.67 2.81
N GLN A 210 -22.21 -0.08 2.83
CA GLN A 210 -22.20 -1.49 3.19
C GLN A 210 -22.47 -1.76 4.68
N ARG A 211 -22.18 -0.78 5.55
CA ARG A 211 -22.55 -0.84 6.98
C ARG A 211 -24.05 -0.59 7.14
N SER A 212 -24.56 0.49 6.55
CA SER A 212 -26.00 0.81 6.61
C SER A 212 -26.89 -0.33 6.15
N LYS A 213 -26.54 -1.03 5.06
CA LYS A 213 -27.28 -2.21 4.58
C LYS A 213 -27.23 -3.42 5.52
N ARG A 214 -26.18 -3.55 6.34
CA ARG A 214 -26.05 -4.63 7.32
C ARG A 214 -26.86 -4.37 8.58
N ASP A 215 -27.05 -3.10 8.92
CA ASP A 215 -27.70 -2.68 10.17
C ASP A 215 -29.21 -2.48 10.03
N THR A 216 -29.75 -2.42 8.80
CA THR A 216 -31.19 -2.48 8.54
C THR A 216 -31.71 -3.92 8.69
N PRO A 217 -32.59 -4.21 9.67
CA PRO A 217 -33.24 -5.53 9.78
C PRO A 217 -34.16 -5.75 8.56
N ASN A 218 -34.07 -6.92 7.96
CA ASN A 218 -35.03 -7.41 6.96
C ASN A 218 -36.43 -7.58 7.59
#